data_AF-A0A7J4ERH1-F1
#
_entry.id   AF-A0A7J4ERH1-F1
#
_cell.length_a   1.000
_cell.length_b   1.000
_cell.length_c   1.000
_cell.angle_alpha   90.00
_cell.angle_beta   90.00
_cell.angle_gamma   90.00
#
_symmetry.space_group_name_H-M   'P 1'
#
loop_
_entity.id
_entity.type
_entity.pdbx_description
1 polymer ?
#
loop_
_entity_poly.entity_id
_entity_poly.type
_entity_poly.pdbx_seq_one_letter_code
_entity_poly.pdbx_strand_id
1 'polypeptide(L)' 'MDALGYDTALLFYVLEDDIGHLAVGIHIGGDHGEYVEDKDGKRYYYCETTNSIYGLGEIPPDMNNTPDKIIPV' A
#
# COMPACT_ATOMS: atom_id res chain seq x y z
N MET A 1 9.14 -8.84 -0.69
CA MET A 1 9.16 -8.23 0.66
C MET A 1 8.97 -9.28 1.73
N ASP A 2 7.95 -10.14 1.63
CA ASP A 2 7.79 -11.31 2.51
C ASP A 2 9.02 -12.23 2.54
N ALA A 3 9.62 -12.55 1.39
CA ALA A 3 10.89 -13.30 1.34
C ALA A 3 12.10 -12.62 2.03
N LEU A 4 11.99 -11.32 2.36
CA LEU A 4 12.97 -10.56 3.14
C LEU A 4 12.59 -10.46 4.63
N GLY A 5 11.48 -11.08 5.04
CA GLY A 5 10.97 -11.09 6.41
C GLY A 5 10.10 -9.89 6.76
N TYR A 6 9.64 -9.11 5.77
CA TYR A 6 8.69 -8.02 6.03
C TYR A 6 7.27 -8.54 6.05
N ASP A 7 6.54 -8.08 7.05
CA ASP A 7 5.10 -8.23 7.13
C ASP A 7 4.42 -7.32 6.11
N THR A 8 3.69 -7.91 5.17
CA THR A 8 3.15 -7.17 4.02
C THR A 8 1.70 -7.53 3.72
N ALA A 9 1.03 -6.62 3.01
CA ALA A 9 -0.27 -6.83 2.42
C ALA A 9 -0.27 -6.33 0.96
N LEU A 10 -1.13 -6.88 0.12
CA LEU A 10 -1.45 -6.27 -1.18
C LEU A 10 -2.55 -5.24 -1.00
N LEU A 11 -2.36 -4.07 -1.60
CA LEU A 11 -3.32 -2.98 -1.61
C LEU A 11 -3.91 -2.89 -3.00
N PHE A 12 -5.19 -3.22 -3.15
CA PHE A 12 -5.89 -3.19 -4.42
C PHE A 12 -6.78 -1.95 -4.49
N TYR A 13 -6.51 -1.09 -5.45
CA TYR A 13 -7.25 0.15 -5.72
C TYR A 13 -8.01 0.03 -7.03
N VAL A 14 -9.24 0.51 -7.06
CA VAL A 14 -10.03 0.74 -8.26
C VAL A 14 -10.01 2.24 -8.55
N LEU A 15 -9.47 2.62 -9.71
CA LEU A 15 -9.31 4.02 -10.09
C LEU A 15 -10.52 4.50 -10.89
N GLU A 16 -10.68 4.08 -12.14
CA GLU A 16 -11.83 4.35 -13.02
C GLU A 16 -12.01 3.21 -14.04
N ASP A 17 -13.22 2.99 -14.57
CA ASP A 17 -13.53 2.14 -15.73
C ASP A 17 -12.74 0.80 -15.81
N ASP A 18 -12.83 -0.03 -14.78
CA ASP A 18 -12.16 -1.33 -14.65
C ASP A 18 -10.61 -1.29 -14.59
N ILE A 19 -10.01 -0.11 -14.42
CA ILE A 19 -8.57 0.04 -14.16
C ILE A 19 -8.31 -0.13 -12.67
N GLY A 20 -7.63 -1.23 -12.34
CA GLY A 20 -7.11 -1.50 -11.01
C GLY A 20 -5.63 -1.15 -10.88
N HIS A 21 -5.22 -0.68 -9.71
CA HIS A 21 -3.82 -0.54 -9.32
C HIS A 21 -3.50 -1.48 -8.16
N LEU A 22 -2.32 -2.09 -8.22
CA LEU A 22 -1.85 -3.00 -7.17
C LEU A 22 -0.55 -2.47 -6.58
N ALA A 23 -0.61 -2.12 -5.30
CA ALA A 23 0.55 -1.71 -4.54
C ALA A 23 0.84 -2.71 -3.41
N VAL A 24 1.99 -2.53 -2.76
CA VAL A 24 2.34 -3.29 -1.56
C VAL A 24 2.20 -2.38 -0.35
N GLY A 25 1.54 -2.88 0.68
CA GLY A 25 1.53 -2.29 2.01
C GLY A 25 2.59 -2.97 2.87
N ILE A 26 3.43 -2.18 3.56
CA ILE A 26 4.48 -2.73 4.43
C ILE A 26 4.19 -2.36 5.89
N HIS A 27 4.08 -3.37 6.75
CA HIS A 27 3.93 -3.16 8.19
C HIS A 27 5.30 -3.07 8.86
N ILE A 28 5.73 -1.84 9.16
CA ILE A 28 6.96 -1.55 9.87
C ILE A 28 6.72 -0.50 10.95
N GLY A 29 7.55 -0.52 12.00
CA GLY A 29 7.53 0.51 13.03
C GLY A 29 8.14 1.83 12.55
N GLY A 30 7.75 2.93 13.19
CA GLY A 30 8.20 4.29 12.87
C GLY A 30 7.09 5.11 12.23
N ASP A 31 7.47 6.22 11.62
CA ASP A 31 6.61 7.04 10.76
C ASP A 31 7.29 7.18 9.41
N HIS A 32 6.62 6.71 8.38
CA HIS A 32 7.14 6.65 7.01
C HIS A 32 6.18 7.31 6.02
N GLY A 33 5.26 8.16 6.48
CA GLY A 33 4.30 8.84 5.61
C GLY A 33 2.91 8.21 5.63
N GLU A 34 2.24 8.24 4.48
CA GLU A 34 0.86 7.77 4.34
C GLU A 34 0.76 6.25 4.50
N TYR A 35 -0.29 5.82 5.20
CA TYR A 35 -0.56 4.42 5.47
C TYR A 35 -2.05 4.13 5.35
N VAL A 36 -2.34 2.85 5.16
CA VAL A 36 -3.69 2.30 5.27
C VAL A 36 -3.75 1.38 6.49
N GLU A 37 -4.91 1.31 7.12
CA GLU A 37 -5.12 0.47 8.29
C GLU A 37 -6.04 -0.71 7.91
N ASP A 38 -5.65 -1.93 8.29
CA ASP A 38 -6.55 -3.07 8.17
C ASP A 38 -7.63 -3.08 9.27
N LYS A 39 -8.57 -4.03 9.17
CA LYS A 39 -9.67 -4.19 10.12
C LYS A 39 -9.22 -4.46 11.57
N ASP A 40 -7.98 -4.89 11.77
CA ASP A 40 -7.42 -5.27 13.06
C ASP A 40 -6.53 -4.12 13.64
N GLY A 41 -6.50 -2.96 12.97
CA GLY A 41 -5.78 -1.76 13.42
C GLY A 41 -4.32 -1.72 12.97
N LYS A 42 -3.91 -2.60 12.05
CA LYS A 42 -2.52 -2.70 11.63
C LYS A 42 -2.25 -1.77 10.46
N ARG A 43 -1.20 -0.96 10.60
CA ARG A 43 -0.80 0.04 9.62
C ARG A 43 0.14 -0.53 8.58
N TYR A 44 -0.16 -0.29 7.31
CA TYR A 44 0.68 -0.64 6.19
C TYR A 44 1.02 0.62 5.40
N TYR A 45 2.31 0.96 5.33
CA TYR A 45 2.77 2.09 4.54
C TYR A 45 2.73 1.76 3.06
N TYR A 46 2.28 2.72 2.26
CA TYR A 46 2.15 2.55 0.82
C TYR A 46 3.52 2.37 0.15
N CYS A 47 3.70 1.32 -0.63
CA CYS A 47 4.89 1.08 -1.43
C CYS A 47 4.48 0.89 -2.89
N GLU A 48 4.82 1.88 -3.72
CA GLU A 48 4.63 1.82 -5.17
C GLU A 48 5.43 0.66 -5.77
N THR A 49 4.81 -0.08 -6.68
CA THR A 49 5.42 -1.26 -7.32
C THR A 49 5.80 -1.03 -8.77
N THR A 50 5.24 0.01 -9.40
CA THR A 50 5.35 0.26 -10.84
C THR A 50 6.29 1.42 -11.19
N ASN A 51 6.56 2.32 -10.23
CA ASN A 51 7.37 3.51 -10.44
C ASN A 51 8.23 3.85 -9.21
N SER A 52 9.53 4.08 -9.43
CA SER A 52 10.50 4.35 -8.37
C SER A 52 10.60 5.82 -7.96
N ILE A 53 9.81 6.74 -8.54
CA ILE A 53 9.83 8.15 -8.15
C ILE A 53 9.15 8.41 -6.80
N TYR A 54 8.34 7.46 -6.32
CA TYR A 54 7.64 7.56 -5.05
C TYR A 54 8.35 6.74 -3.97
N GLY A 55 8.60 7.40 -2.85
CA GLY A 55 9.13 6.77 -1.65
C GLY A 55 8.10 5.90 -0.91
N LEU A 56 8.56 5.23 0.14
CA LEU A 56 7.65 4.57 1.07
C LEU A 56 6.74 5.62 1.73
N GLY A 57 5.45 5.30 1.80
CA GLY A 57 4.40 6.18 2.32
C GLY A 57 4.11 7.41 1.45
N GLU A 58 4.61 7.45 0.21
CA GLU A 58 4.23 8.49 -0.76
C GLU A 58 3.20 7.92 -1.74
N ILE A 59 1.93 8.32 -1.58
CA ILE A 59 0.85 7.94 -2.49
C ILE A 59 0.85 8.93 -3.67
N PRO A 60 0.90 8.44 -4.93
CA PRO A 60 0.73 9.28 -6.12
C PRO A 60 -0.54 10.13 -6.07
N PRO A 61 -0.50 11.40 -6.52
CA PRO A 61 -1.64 12.33 -6.42
C PRO A 61 -2.86 11.91 -7.26
N ASP A 62 -2.66 11.05 -8.24
CA ASP A 62 -3.63 10.46 -9.15
C ASP A 62 -4.30 9.19 -8.60
N MET A 63 -3.94 8.77 -7.38
CA MET A 63 -4.55 7.64 -6.71
C MET A 63 -5.52 8.03 -5.59
N ASN A 64 -6.51 7.16 -5.39
CA ASN A 64 -7.37 7.22 -4.22
C ASN A 64 -6.55 6.85 -2.96
N ASN A 65 -6.71 7.61 -1.87
CA ASN A 65 -5.99 7.34 -0.62
C ASN A 65 -6.45 6.04 0.08
N THR A 66 -7.60 5.49 -0.30
CA THR A 66 -8.18 4.30 0.34
C THR A 66 -8.25 3.14 -0.66
N PRO A 67 -7.62 1.99 -0.38
CA PRO A 67 -7.74 0.80 -1.21
C PRO A 67 -9.13 0.17 -1.03
N ASP A 68 -9.65 -0.41 -2.11
CA ASP A 68 -10.87 -1.22 -2.09
C ASP A 68 -10.69 -2.51 -1.28
N LYS A 69 -9.48 -3.09 -1.33
CA LYS A 69 -9.14 -4.29 -0.57
C LYS A 69 -7.71 -4.24 -0.04
N ILE A 70 -7.57 -4.69 1.20
CA ILE A 70 -6.28 -5.02 1.83
C ILE A 70 -6.23 -6.54 1.94
N ILE A 71 -5.25 -7.16 1.29
CA ILE A 71 -5.11 -8.62 1.21
C ILE A 71 -3.80 -9.00 1.90
N PRO A 72 -3.84 -9.55 3.12
CA PRO A 72 -2.64 -10.04 3.80
C PRO A 72 -1.93 -11.11 2.98
N VAL A 73 -0.59 -11.09 2.95
CA VAL A 73 0.25 -12.08 2.25
C VAL A 73 1.23 -12.76 3.19
#